data_AF-A0A6V7JCM9-F1
#
_entry.id   AF-A0A6V7JCM9-F1
#
_cell.length_a   1.000
_cell.length_b   1.000
_cell.length_c   1.000
_cell.angle_alpha   90.00
_cell.angle_beta   90.00
_cell.angle_gamma   90.00
#
_symmetry.space_group_name_H-M   'P 1'
#
loop_
_entity.id
_entity.type
_entity.pdbx_description
1 polymer ?
#
loop_
_entity_poly.entity_id
_entity_poly.type
_entity_poly.pdbx_seq_one_letter_code
_entity_poly.pdbx_strand_id
1 'polypeptide(L)'
;GYYGDGFTCRAQASCRQNPEYCSSDATCSPVTASHFACVCNEGFTGDGLSCKPKPKHAANFLLVNQGMATLRIPYFPTAVYPGQPINLAFSQMAIGIDIDCPNGKVYSSDIT
;
A
#
# COMPACT_ATOMS: atom_id res chain seq x y z
N GLY A 1 -7.30 -22.14 -18.28
CA GLY A 1 -8.47 -22.91 -17.83
C GLY A 1 -9.51 -22.97 -18.94
N TYR A 2 -10.70 -23.47 -18.64
CA TYR A 2 -11.87 -23.33 -19.50
C TYR A 2 -12.95 -22.62 -18.69
N TYR A 3 -13.72 -21.73 -19.31
CA TYR A 3 -14.88 -21.08 -18.70
C TYR A 3 -16.12 -21.38 -19.54
N GLY A 4 -17.28 -21.43 -18.90
CA GLY A 4 -18.50 -21.88 -19.56
C GLY A 4 -19.67 -21.99 -18.59
N ASP A 5 -20.83 -22.36 -19.14
CA ASP A 5 -22.06 -22.64 -18.41
C ASP A 5 -22.16 -24.10 -17.94
N GLY A 6 -21.06 -24.85 -17.99
CA GLY A 6 -21.01 -26.28 -17.69
C GLY A 6 -21.40 -27.20 -18.85
N PHE A 7 -21.95 -26.66 -19.94
CA PHE A 7 -22.26 -27.41 -21.17
C PHE A 7 -21.37 -27.00 -22.34
N THR A 8 -21.01 -25.71 -22.41
CA THR A 8 -20.12 -25.12 -23.41
C THR A 8 -18.85 -24.62 -22.73
N CYS A 9 -17.78 -25.41 -22.79
CA CYS A 9 -16.47 -25.01 -22.27
C CYS A 9 -15.67 -24.27 -23.33
N ARG A 10 -15.47 -22.97 -23.15
CA ARG A 10 -14.58 -22.16 -23.98
C ARG A 10 -13.20 -22.13 -23.34
N ALA A 11 -12.15 -22.30 -24.14
CA ALA A 11 -10.79 -22.10 -23.64
C ALA A 11 -10.71 -20.67 -23.07
N GLN A 12 -10.27 -20.55 -21.82
CA GLN A 12 -10.05 -19.24 -21.22
C GLN A 12 -8.92 -18.58 -21.99
N ALA A 13 -9.27 -17.58 -22.80
CA ALA A 13 -8.31 -16.82 -23.58
C ALA A 13 -7.31 -16.17 -22.62
N SER A 14 -6.02 -16.38 -22.88
CA SER A 14 -4.97 -15.72 -22.10
C SER A 14 -5.02 -14.22 -22.32
N CYS A 15 -4.47 -13.43 -21.39
CA CYS A 15 -4.38 -11.98 -21.55
C CYS A 15 -3.59 -11.57 -22.82
N ARG A 16 -2.84 -12.50 -23.42
CA ARG A 16 -2.15 -12.32 -24.70
C ARG A 16 -3.13 -12.12 -25.86
N GLN A 17 -4.28 -12.79 -25.82
CA GLN A 17 -5.31 -12.72 -26.87
C GLN A 17 -6.32 -11.61 -26.58
N ASN A 18 -6.62 -11.36 -25.31
CA ASN A 18 -7.51 -10.28 -24.91
C ASN A 18 -6.94 -9.55 -23.69
N PRO A 19 -6.26 -8.40 -23.90
CA PRO A 19 -5.69 -7.59 -22.83
C PRO A 19 -6.74 -7.01 -21.87
N GLU A 20 -8.00 -6.89 -22.27
CA GLU A 20 -9.08 -6.33 -21.44
C GLU A 20 -9.42 -7.19 -20.22
N TYR A 21 -8.93 -8.43 -20.16
CA TYR A 21 -9.05 -9.26 -18.96
C TYR A 21 -8.19 -8.75 -17.80
N CYS A 22 -7.15 -7.96 -18.07
CA CYS A 22 -6.31 -7.40 -17.02
C CYS A 22 -6.95 -6.14 -16.42
N SER A 23 -6.55 -5.80 -15.20
CA SER A 23 -6.85 -4.47 -14.63
C SER A 23 -6.36 -3.37 -15.57
N SER A 24 -7.02 -2.21 -15.56
CA SER A 24 -6.56 -1.00 -16.26
C SER A 24 -5.13 -0.59 -15.85
N ASP A 25 -4.73 -0.94 -14.63
CA ASP A 25 -3.41 -0.66 -14.07
C ASP A 25 -2.48 -1.89 -14.14
N ALA A 26 -2.72 -2.82 -15.06
CA ALA A 26 -1.89 -3.99 -15.30
C ALA A 26 -1.55 -4.17 -16.79
N THR A 27 -0.40 -4.79 -17.03
CA THR A 27 0.04 -5.18 -18.38
C THR A 27 0.15 -6.69 -18.47
N CYS A 28 -0.39 -7.26 -19.55
CA CYS A 28 -0.19 -8.67 -19.85
C CYS A 28 1.29 -8.93 -20.23
N SER A 29 2.02 -9.63 -19.38
CA SER A 29 3.44 -9.90 -19.56
C SER A 29 3.72 -11.41 -19.58
N PRO A 30 4.72 -11.87 -20.36
CA PRO A 30 5.14 -13.27 -20.33
C PRO A 30 5.82 -13.56 -18.98
N VAL A 31 5.21 -14.45 -18.19
CA VAL A 31 5.81 -14.96 -16.93
C VAL A 31 6.74 -16.13 -17.22
N THR A 32 6.40 -16.95 -18.22
CA THR A 32 7.27 -18.00 -18.77
C THR A 32 7.10 -18.06 -20.29
N ALA A 33 7.94 -18.81 -20.99
CA ALA A 33 7.91 -18.92 -22.45
C ALA A 33 6.53 -19.33 -23.02
N SER A 34 5.71 -20.05 -22.26
CA SER A 34 4.37 -20.50 -22.66
C SER A 34 3.22 -19.83 -21.87
N HIS A 35 3.51 -19.00 -20.87
CA HIS A 35 2.50 -18.46 -19.96
C HIS A 35 2.56 -16.93 -19.88
N PHE A 36 1.41 -16.30 -20.11
CA PHE A 36 1.21 -14.86 -19.97
C PHE A 36 0.28 -14.61 -18.80
N ALA A 37 0.63 -13.65 -17.94
CA ALA A 37 -0.22 -13.23 -16.83
C ALA A 37 -0.33 -11.71 -16.81
N CYS A 38 -1.43 -11.22 -16.24
CA CYS A 38 -1.56 -9.81 -15.92
C CYS A 38 -0.60 -9.47 -14.78
N VAL A 39 0.27 -8.49 -14.99
CA VAL A 39 1.20 -8.00 -13.98
C VAL A 39 0.86 -6.55 -13.72
N CYS A 40 0.61 -6.19 -12.46
CA CYS A 40 0.35 -4.80 -12.11
C CYS A 40 1.52 -3.91 -12.53
N ASN A 41 1.18 -2.74 -13.09
CA ASN A 41 2.14 -1.76 -13.55
C ASN A 41 3.02 -1.25 -12.39
N GLU A 42 4.11 -0.57 -12.73
CA GLU A 42 4.97 0.05 -11.72
C GLU A 42 4.16 1.00 -10.84
N GLY A 43 4.41 0.95 -9.53
CA GLY A 43 3.63 1.71 -8.54
C GLY A 43 2.28 1.07 -8.17
N PHE A 44 1.92 -0.09 -8.70
CA PHE A 44 0.72 -0.86 -8.32
C PHE A 44 1.06 -2.27 -7.82
N THR A 45 0.21 -2.82 -6.96
CA THR A 45 0.30 -4.16 -6.39
C THR A 45 -1.06 -4.84 -6.38
N GLY A 46 -1.08 -6.16 -6.46
CA GLY A 46 -2.30 -6.95 -6.57
C GLY A 46 -2.05 -8.25 -7.32
N ASP A 47 -3.11 -8.87 -7.80
CA ASP A 47 -3.09 -10.12 -8.55
C ASP A 47 -3.08 -9.94 -10.08
N GLY A 48 -3.02 -8.68 -10.55
CA GLY A 48 -3.04 -8.32 -11.98
C GLY A 48 -4.45 -8.16 -12.56
N LEU A 49 -5.48 -8.71 -11.92
CA LEU A 49 -6.89 -8.49 -12.26
C LEU A 49 -7.47 -7.32 -11.43
N SER A 50 -7.01 -7.19 -10.19
CA SER A 50 -7.25 -6.07 -9.31
C SER A 50 -5.91 -5.51 -8.85
N CYS A 51 -5.55 -4.35 -9.39
CA CYS A 51 -4.35 -3.63 -8.99
C CYS A 51 -4.74 -2.42 -8.14
N LYS A 52 -3.97 -2.19 -7.07
CA LYS A 52 -4.10 -1.02 -6.19
C LYS A 52 -2.77 -0.30 -6.11
N PRO A 53 -2.74 1.02 -5.90
CA PRO A 53 -1.50 1.75 -5.70
C PRO A 53 -0.66 1.12 -4.59
N LYS A 54 0.63 0.89 -4.85
CA LYS A 54 1.60 0.45 -3.86
C LYS A 54 1.72 1.51 -2.77
N PRO A 55 1.67 1.13 -1.48
CA PRO A 55 1.98 2.06 -0.40
C PRO A 55 3.38 2.64 -0.59
N LYS A 56 3.47 3.96 -0.77
CA LYS A 56 4.76 4.68 -0.91
C LYS A 56 5.41 4.95 0.44
N HIS A 57 4.59 5.16 1.46
CA HIS A 57 5.01 5.48 2.82
C HIS A 57 4.58 4.38 3.78
N ALA A 58 5.26 4.29 4.91
CA ALA A 58 4.91 3.31 5.93
C ALA A 58 3.47 3.53 6.43
N ALA A 59 2.82 2.43 6.81
CA ALA A 59 1.47 2.43 7.39
C ALA A 59 1.46 1.55 8.66
N ASN A 60 0.29 1.35 9.26
CA ASN A 60 0.07 0.50 10.43
C ASN A 60 0.84 0.95 11.69
N PHE A 61 0.92 2.26 11.91
CA PHE A 61 1.42 2.86 13.14
C PHE A 61 0.53 4.03 13.55
N LEU A 62 0.62 4.41 14.81
CA LEU A 62 0.01 5.57 15.40
C LEU A 62 1.06 6.66 15.59
N LEU A 63 0.66 7.90 15.36
CA LEU A 63 1.43 9.08 15.73
C LEU A 63 0.79 9.70 16.96
N VAL A 64 1.58 9.92 18.00
CA VAL A 64 1.09 10.39 19.29
C VAL A 64 1.95 11.53 19.78
N ASN A 65 1.34 12.66 20.13
CA ASN A 65 2.02 13.73 20.83
C ASN A 65 1.96 13.42 22.33
N GLN A 66 3.10 13.50 22.99
CA GLN A 66 3.26 13.32 24.41
C GLN A 66 4.21 14.38 24.96
N GLY A 67 3.63 15.52 25.37
CA GLY A 67 4.38 16.68 25.85
C GLY A 67 5.34 17.22 24.79
N MET A 68 6.63 17.08 25.07
CA MET A 68 7.76 17.51 24.22
C MET A 68 8.14 16.51 23.11
N ALA A 69 7.41 15.39 22.99
CA ALA A 69 7.71 14.33 22.04
C ALA A 69 6.56 14.07 21.07
N THR A 70 6.88 13.86 19.79
CA THR A 70 5.99 13.17 18.86
C THR A 70 6.53 11.75 18.69
N LEU A 71 5.71 10.77 19.03
CA LEU A 71 6.03 9.35 19.05
C LEU A 71 5.40 8.65 17.84
N ARG A 72 6.11 7.65 17.31
CA ARG A 72 5.59 6.67 16.37
C ARG A 72 5.49 5.32 17.08
N ILE A 73 4.26 4.83 17.22
CA ILE A 73 3.94 3.60 17.95
C ILE A 73 3.40 2.56 16.96
N PRO A 74 3.95 1.35 16.89
CA PRO A 74 3.38 0.31 16.03
C PRO A 74 1.96 -0.05 16.49
N TYR A 75 1.09 -0.47 15.57
CA TYR A 75 -0.29 -0.82 15.90
C TYR A 75 -0.39 -1.97 16.93
N PHE A 76 0.59 -2.88 16.92
CA PHE A 76 0.75 -3.94 17.92
C PHE A 76 2.10 -3.78 18.64
N PRO A 77 2.17 -2.98 19.72
CA PRO A 77 3.41 -2.76 20.46
C PRO A 77 3.87 -4.03 21.18
N THR A 78 5.18 -4.23 21.21
CA THR A 78 5.83 -5.36 21.91
C THR A 78 6.93 -4.84 22.83
N ALA A 79 7.44 -5.68 23.74
CA ALA A 79 8.55 -5.29 24.61
C ALA A 79 9.83 -4.94 23.83
N VAL A 80 10.03 -5.55 22.65
CA VAL A 80 11.18 -5.29 21.77
C VAL A 80 10.94 -4.07 20.88
N TYR A 81 9.68 -3.83 20.49
CA TYR A 81 9.27 -2.71 19.64
C TYR A 81 8.09 -1.96 20.27
N PRO A 82 8.33 -1.15 21.32
CA PRO A 82 7.26 -0.44 22.04
C PRO A 82 6.81 0.85 21.34
N GLY A 83 7.58 1.33 20.35
CA GLY A 83 7.44 2.65 19.75
C GLY A 83 8.67 3.52 20.03
N GLN A 84 8.85 4.57 19.24
CA GLN A 84 10.02 5.44 19.34
C GLN A 84 9.66 6.90 19.04
N PRO A 85 10.37 7.87 19.63
CA PRO A 85 10.21 9.27 19.26
C PRO A 85 10.65 9.50 17.81
N ILE A 86 9.83 10.24 17.05
CA ILE A 86 10.18 10.77 15.73
C ILE A 86 10.59 12.24 15.79
N ASN A 87 10.14 12.97 16.81
CA ASN A 87 10.56 14.33 17.10
C ASN A 87 10.62 14.53 18.62
N LEU A 88 11.68 15.19 19.10
CA LEU A 88 11.88 15.57 20.49
C LEU A 88 12.31 17.03 20.53
N ALA A 89 11.43 17.88 21.06
CA ALA A 89 11.67 19.31 21.17
C ALA A 89 11.33 19.77 22.59
N PHE A 90 12.35 19.99 23.41
CA PHE A 90 12.21 20.31 24.84
C PHE A 90 11.43 21.60 25.12
N SER A 91 11.41 22.52 24.16
CA SER A 91 10.64 23.76 24.25
C SER A 91 9.21 23.64 23.74
N GLN A 92 8.85 22.54 23.08
CA GLN A 92 7.56 22.35 22.41
C GLN A 92 6.56 21.68 23.34
N MET A 93 5.29 22.07 23.21
CA MET A 93 4.15 21.31 23.70
C MET A 93 3.21 21.02 22.52
N ALA A 94 3.42 19.87 21.89
CA ALA A 94 2.70 19.55 20.66
C ALA A 94 1.23 19.22 20.97
N ILE A 95 0.29 20.01 20.45
CA ILE A 95 -1.15 19.89 20.75
C ILE A 95 -1.97 19.29 19.59
N GLY A 96 -1.49 19.43 18.35
CA GLY A 96 -2.14 18.90 17.16
C GLY A 96 -1.17 18.07 16.32
N ILE A 97 -1.74 17.14 15.55
CA ILE A 97 -1.02 16.33 14.55
C ILE A 97 -1.89 16.26 13.30
N ASP A 98 -1.27 16.49 12.16
CA ASP A 98 -1.84 16.17 10.85
C ASP A 98 -0.79 15.43 9.99
N ILE A 99 -1.28 14.66 9.02
CA ILE A 99 -0.44 13.85 8.14
C ILE A 99 -0.82 14.05 6.68
N ASP A 100 0.18 14.43 5.90
CA ASP A 100 0.11 14.42 4.44
C ASP A 100 0.55 13.05 3.95
N CYS A 101 -0.43 12.15 3.81
CA CYS A 101 -0.22 10.79 3.34
C CYS A 101 0.41 10.71 1.94
N PRO A 102 0.01 11.53 0.94
CA PRO A 102 0.67 11.52 -0.38
C PRO A 102 2.18 11.80 -0.32
N ASN A 103 2.60 12.79 0.47
CA ASN A 103 4.01 13.20 0.53
C ASN A 103 4.78 12.59 1.72
N GLY A 104 4.11 11.85 2.59
CA GLY A 104 4.73 11.19 3.75
C GLY A 104 5.21 12.17 4.80
N LYS A 105 4.55 13.33 4.94
CA LYS A 105 4.93 14.38 5.89
C LYS A 105 3.99 14.39 7.09
N VAL A 106 4.56 14.63 8.26
CA VAL A 106 3.83 14.81 9.52
C VAL A 106 4.01 16.25 9.95
N TYR A 107 2.90 16.89 10.31
CA TYR A 107 2.88 18.25 10.82
C TYR A 107 2.34 18.20 12.25
N SER A 108 2.99 18.90 13.16
CA SER A 108 2.49 19.09 14.51
C SER A 108 2.36 20.58 14.81
N SER A 109 1.31 20.95 15.53
CA SER A 109 1.16 22.30 16.05
C SER A 109 1.72 22.38 17.46
N ASP A 110 2.33 23.52 17.76
CA ASP A 110 2.90 23.86 19.05
C ASP A 110 2.15 25.05 19.65
N ILE A 111 2.05 25.10 20.98
CA ILE A 111 1.41 26.20 21.72
C ILE A 111 2.42 27.08 22.46
N THR A 112 3.69 26.70 22.50
CA THR A 112 4.75 27.52 23.10
C THR A 112 5.25 28.61 22.16
#